data_AF-A0A7K1AAY4-F1
#
_entry.id   AF-A0A7K1AAY4-F1
#
_cell.length_a   1.000
_cell.length_b   1.000
_cell.length_c   1.000
_cell.angle_alpha   90.00
_cell.angle_beta   90.00
_cell.angle_gamma   90.00
#
_symmetry.space_group_name_H-M   'P 1'
#
loop_
_entity.id
_entity.type
_entity.pdbx_description
1 polymer ?
#
loop_
_entity_poly.entity_id
_entity_poly.type
_entity_poly.pdbx_seq_one_letter_code
_entity_poly.pdbx_strand_id
1 'polypeptide(L)'
;EIHPGATIGRRFVIDHGVGVVIGETAIIGNDVLMYHGVTLGGVVNAPVKRHPTIGNFVILGANSIILGDIKIGDHCKIGAGAIVVKDLPAGKIALAPIATVR
;
A
#
# COMPACT_ATOMS: atom_id res chain seq x y z
N GLU A 1 2.23 -8.16 10.07
CA GLU A 1 1.38 -7.61 11.14
C GLU A 1 0.24 -6.85 10.49
N ILE A 2 -0.98 -7.03 11.00
CA ILE A 2 -2.18 -6.34 10.52
C ILE A 2 -2.88 -5.83 11.76
N HIS A 3 -2.94 -4.52 11.92
CA HIS A 3 -3.59 -3.93 13.07
C HIS A 3 -5.11 -4.19 13.00
N PRO A 4 -5.77 -4.57 14.11
CA PRO A 4 -7.20 -4.92 14.10
C PRO A 4 -8.13 -3.76 13.73
N GLY A 5 -7.64 -2.52 13.82
CA GLY A 5 -8.37 -1.31 13.40
C GLY A 5 -8.44 -1.09 11.88
N ALA A 6 -7.62 -1.81 11.09
CA ALA A 6 -7.58 -1.63 9.64
C ALA A 6 -8.91 -2.06 9.00
N THR A 7 -9.35 -1.31 8.00
CA THR A 7 -10.54 -1.67 7.21
C THR A 7 -10.11 -2.34 5.93
N ILE A 8 -10.55 -3.58 5.70
CA ILE A 8 -10.14 -4.41 4.56
C ILE A 8 -11.36 -4.86 3.76
N GLY A 9 -11.36 -4.56 2.46
CA GLY A 9 -12.40 -4.95 1.52
C GLY A 9 -12.40 -6.44 1.18
N ARG A 10 -13.30 -6.84 0.28
CA ARG A 10 -13.45 -8.23 -0.17
C ARG A 10 -12.36 -8.58 -1.19
N ARG A 11 -12.01 -9.88 -1.24
CA ARG A 11 -11.04 -10.44 -2.20
C ARG A 11 -9.67 -9.76 -2.11
N PHE A 12 -9.29 -9.37 -0.89
CA PHE A 12 -7.94 -8.95 -0.58
C PHE A 12 -7.04 -10.19 -0.54
N VAL A 13 -6.00 -10.20 -1.37
CA VAL A 13 -5.03 -11.29 -1.45
C VAL A 13 -3.69 -10.76 -0.96
N ILE A 14 -3.12 -11.45 0.01
CA ILE A 14 -1.72 -11.29 0.37
C ILE A 14 -0.96 -12.48 -0.22
N ASP A 15 -0.15 -12.22 -1.24
CA ASP A 15 0.71 -13.22 -1.84
C ASP A 15 2.08 -13.20 -1.14
N HIS A 16 2.49 -14.38 -0.64
CA HIS A 16 3.69 -14.57 0.18
C HIS A 16 3.76 -13.67 1.45
N GLY A 17 2.73 -13.61 2.30
CA GLY A 17 2.55 -12.56 3.34
C GLY A 17 3.62 -12.26 4.41
N VAL A 18 4.83 -12.82 4.33
CA VAL A 18 5.98 -12.45 5.17
C VAL A 18 6.29 -10.96 5.04
N GLY A 19 6.49 -10.30 6.17
CA GLY A 19 6.93 -8.90 6.23
C GLY A 19 5.86 -7.86 5.88
N VAL A 20 4.60 -8.26 5.61
CA VAL A 20 3.51 -7.31 5.41
C VAL A 20 3.20 -6.56 6.71
N VAL A 21 3.01 -5.24 6.62
CA VAL A 21 2.61 -4.37 7.73
C VAL A 21 1.42 -3.51 7.29
N ILE A 22 0.30 -3.60 8.01
CA ILE A 22 -0.92 -2.83 7.75
C ILE A 22 -1.32 -2.09 9.02
N GLY A 23 -1.12 -0.77 9.02
CA GLY A 23 -1.37 0.03 10.22
C GLY A 23 -2.84 0.32 10.51
N GLU A 24 -3.08 0.78 11.75
CA GLU A 24 -4.40 0.92 12.37
C GLU A 24 -5.48 1.60 11.52
N THR A 25 -5.14 2.69 10.86
CA THR A 25 -6.11 3.53 10.14
C THR A 25 -6.02 3.32 8.63
N ALA A 26 -5.42 2.21 8.19
CA ALA A 26 -5.36 1.85 6.79
C ALA A 26 -6.75 1.44 6.31
N ILE A 27 -7.10 1.85 5.10
CA ILE A 27 -8.32 1.44 4.41
C ILE A 27 -7.90 0.78 3.11
N ILE A 28 -8.34 -0.45 2.88
CA ILE A 28 -8.04 -1.23 1.68
C ILE A 28 -9.35 -1.55 0.97
N GLY A 29 -9.45 -1.18 -0.31
CA GLY A 29 -10.60 -1.47 -1.16
C GLY A 29 -10.75 -2.96 -1.50
N ASN A 30 -11.64 -3.24 -2.44
CA ASN A 30 -11.85 -4.60 -2.94
C ASN A 30 -10.81 -4.98 -4.00
N ASP A 31 -10.59 -6.28 -4.17
CA ASP A 31 -9.79 -6.83 -5.27
C ASP A 31 -8.34 -6.31 -5.28
N VAL A 32 -7.77 -6.09 -4.09
CA VAL A 32 -6.39 -5.67 -3.93
C VAL A 32 -5.47 -6.88 -3.83
N LEU A 33 -4.40 -6.88 -4.62
CA LEU A 33 -3.30 -7.84 -4.52
C LEU A 33 -2.11 -7.16 -3.85
N MET A 34 -1.66 -7.71 -2.72
CA MET A 34 -0.51 -7.23 -1.97
C MET A 34 0.55 -8.33 -1.91
N TYR A 35 1.77 -8.02 -2.35
CA TYR A 35 2.90 -8.94 -2.21
C TYR A 35 3.57 -8.81 -0.84
N HIS A 36 4.48 -9.74 -0.55
CA HIS A 36 5.33 -9.75 0.63
C HIS A 36 6.06 -8.41 0.89
N GLY A 37 6.33 -8.13 2.16
CA GLY A 37 7.11 -6.97 2.59
C GLY A 37 6.44 -5.61 2.38
N VAL A 38 5.19 -5.56 1.88
CA VAL A 38 4.48 -4.29 1.69
C VAL A 38 4.17 -3.63 3.04
N THR A 39 4.41 -2.33 3.13
CA THR A 39 4.08 -1.52 4.31
C THR A 39 3.04 -0.45 3.98
N LEU A 40 1.92 -0.46 4.70
CA LEU A 40 0.94 0.63 4.78
C LEU A 40 1.13 1.35 6.12
N GLY A 41 2.06 2.30 6.15
CA GLY A 41 2.58 2.90 7.37
C GLY A 41 2.12 4.34 7.62
N GLY A 42 2.23 4.79 8.87
CA GLY A 42 1.95 6.17 9.27
C GLY A 42 3.22 7.01 9.40
N VAL A 43 3.06 8.33 9.29
CA VAL A 43 4.16 9.31 9.46
C VAL A 43 3.97 10.23 10.68
N VAL A 44 2.84 10.11 11.38
CA VAL A 44 2.48 10.91 12.56
C VAL A 44 2.15 9.98 13.71
N ASN A 45 2.61 10.26 14.93
CA ASN A 45 2.24 9.51 16.13
C ASN A 45 1.12 10.22 16.90
N ALA A 46 -0.09 10.22 16.34
CA ALA A 46 -1.28 10.83 16.94
C ALA A 46 -2.52 9.98 16.59
N PRO A 47 -3.59 10.03 17.42
CA PRO A 47 -4.84 9.30 17.19
C PRO A 47 -5.70 9.97 16.10
N VAL A 48 -5.15 10.00 14.89
CA VAL A 48 -5.76 10.57 13.68
C VAL A 48 -5.67 9.56 12.53
N LYS A 49 -6.40 9.82 11.43
CA LYS A 49 -6.14 9.14 10.16
C LYS A 49 -4.70 9.44 9.75
N ARG A 50 -3.88 8.39 9.60
CA ARG A 50 -2.43 8.52 9.42
C ARG A 50 -1.81 7.47 8.51
N HIS A 51 -2.56 6.44 8.14
CA HIS A 51 -2.12 5.38 7.22
C HIS A 51 -2.79 5.54 5.85
N PRO A 52 -2.34 4.83 4.82
CA PRO A 52 -2.88 4.98 3.47
C PRO A 52 -4.34 4.54 3.30
N THR A 53 -4.96 5.07 2.25
CA THR A 53 -6.23 4.59 1.68
C THR A 53 -5.95 4.01 0.30
N ILE A 54 -6.17 2.71 0.14
CA ILE A 54 -5.95 1.96 -1.10
C ILE A 54 -7.30 1.73 -1.78
N GLY A 55 -7.41 2.17 -3.04
CA GLY A 55 -8.59 1.97 -3.88
C GLY A 55 -8.83 0.52 -4.28
N ASN A 56 -9.82 0.31 -5.14
CA ASN A 56 -10.15 -1.02 -5.66
C ASN A 56 -9.19 -1.45 -6.79
N PHE A 57 -9.03 -2.76 -6.99
CA PHE A 57 -8.24 -3.31 -8.09
C PHE A 57 -6.77 -2.84 -8.11
N VAL A 58 -6.21 -2.53 -6.94
CA VAL A 58 -4.83 -2.06 -6.81
C VAL A 58 -3.88 -3.25 -6.66
N ILE A 59 -2.70 -3.15 -7.30
CA ILE A 59 -1.59 -4.08 -7.08
C ILE A 59 -0.48 -3.36 -6.32
N LEU A 60 -0.06 -3.93 -5.19
CA LEU A 60 1.04 -3.44 -4.37
C LEU A 60 2.23 -4.40 -4.49
N GLY A 61 3.24 -3.99 -5.25
CA GLY A 61 4.43 -4.78 -5.54
C GLY A 61 5.27 -5.08 -4.30
N ALA A 62 6.06 -6.15 -4.37
CA ALA A 62 6.86 -6.65 -3.25
C ALA A 62 7.74 -5.56 -2.63
N ASN A 63 7.79 -5.51 -1.30
CA ASN A 63 8.57 -4.54 -0.53
C ASN A 63 8.25 -3.06 -0.84
N SER A 64 7.10 -2.75 -1.45
CA SER A 64 6.69 -1.35 -1.60
C SER A 64 6.23 -0.76 -0.27
N ILE A 65 6.48 0.54 -0.09
CA ILE A 65 6.23 1.27 1.14
C ILE A 65 5.33 2.46 0.81
N ILE A 66 4.15 2.52 1.42
CA ILE A 66 3.17 3.60 1.22
C ILE A 66 2.94 4.25 2.59
N LEU A 67 3.22 5.55 2.70
CA LEU A 67 3.30 6.24 3.99
C LEU A 67 2.40 7.47 4.06
N GLY A 68 1.71 7.58 5.19
CA GLY A 68 0.89 8.74 5.54
C GLY A 68 -0.58 8.58 5.16
N ASP A 69 -1.38 9.57 5.53
CA ASP A 69 -2.77 9.67 5.09
C ASP A 69 -2.82 10.14 3.63
N ILE A 70 -2.51 9.21 2.73
CA ILE A 70 -2.51 9.41 1.28
C ILE A 70 -3.45 8.42 0.61
N LYS A 71 -3.92 8.77 -0.59
CA LYS A 71 -4.82 7.96 -1.39
C LYS A 71 -4.13 7.38 -2.62
N ILE A 72 -4.22 6.07 -2.77
CA ILE A 72 -3.92 5.35 -4.00
C ILE A 72 -5.26 5.08 -4.70
N GLY A 73 -5.49 5.69 -5.87
CA GLY A 73 -6.73 5.53 -6.61
C GLY A 73 -6.94 4.12 -7.16
N ASP A 74 -8.17 3.86 -7.63
CA ASP A 74 -8.55 2.56 -8.19
C ASP A 74 -7.69 2.19 -9.41
N HIS A 75 -7.49 0.89 -9.63
CA HIS A 75 -6.71 0.34 -10.75
C HIS A 75 -5.24 0.80 -10.81
N CYS A 76 -4.70 1.33 -9.73
CA CYS A 76 -3.28 1.69 -9.64
C CYS A 76 -2.38 0.47 -9.49
N LYS A 77 -1.11 0.64 -9.87
CA LYS A 77 -0.05 -0.34 -9.61
C LYS A 77 1.15 0.33 -8.95
N ILE A 78 1.61 -0.22 -7.84
CA ILE A 78 2.82 0.21 -7.15
C ILE A 78 3.92 -0.81 -7.45
N GLY A 79 5.02 -0.36 -8.03
CA GLY A 79 6.16 -1.19 -8.37
C GLY A 79 6.86 -1.74 -7.13
N ALA A 80 7.53 -2.87 -7.29
CA ALA A 80 8.32 -3.46 -6.21
C ALA A 80 9.40 -2.47 -5.71
N GLY A 81 9.57 -2.38 -4.39
CA GLY A 81 10.52 -1.45 -3.75
C GLY A 81 10.17 0.04 -3.86
N ALA A 82 9.03 0.42 -4.45
CA ALA A 82 8.65 1.82 -4.57
C ALA A 82 8.26 2.41 -3.21
N ILE A 83 8.65 3.67 -2.96
CA ILE A 83 8.25 4.44 -1.79
C ILE A 83 7.28 5.53 -2.25
N VAL A 84 6.05 5.50 -1.74
CA VAL A 84 4.97 6.42 -2.14
C VAL A 84 4.52 7.24 -0.94
N VAL A 85 4.67 8.57 -1.06
CA VAL A 85 4.40 9.54 0.02
C VAL A 85 3.45 10.67 -0.40
N LYS A 86 2.81 10.51 -1.56
CA LYS A 86 1.82 11.44 -2.12
C LYS A 86 0.70 10.65 -2.77
N ASP A 87 -0.46 11.27 -2.90
CA ASP A 87 -1.60 10.70 -3.61
C ASP A 87 -1.24 10.28 -5.03
N LEU A 88 -1.80 9.15 -5.45
CA LEU A 88 -1.67 8.61 -6.80
C LEU A 88 -3.08 8.54 -7.43
N PRO A 89 -3.37 9.31 -8.49
CA PRO A 89 -4.65 9.26 -9.19
C PRO A 89 -4.93 7.86 -9.77
N ALA A 90 -6.21 7.54 -9.93
CA ALA A 90 -6.65 6.25 -10.46
C ALA A 90 -6.01 5.89 -11.82
N GLY A 91 -5.75 4.59 -12.02
CA GLY A 91 -5.16 4.04 -13.25
C GLY A 91 -3.69 4.39 -13.49
N LYS A 92 -3.00 4.99 -12.50
CA LYS A 92 -1.58 5.33 -12.62
C LYS A 92 -0.68 4.23 -12.06
N ILE A 93 0.59 4.30 -12.47
CA ILE A 93 1.64 3.39 -12.02
C ILE A 93 2.73 4.23 -11.34
N ALA A 94 3.12 3.85 -10.13
CA ALA A 94 4.29 4.40 -9.44
C ALA A 94 5.41 3.35 -9.48
N LEU A 95 6.59 3.70 -9.99
CA LEU A 95 7.72 2.78 -10.17
C LEU A 95 8.88 3.16 -9.26
N ALA A 96 9.63 2.16 -8.79
CA ALA A 96 10.94 2.35 -8.19
C ALA A 96 12.01 2.53 -9.27
N PRO A 97 13.17 3.14 -8.95
CA PRO A 97 14.33 3.11 -9.83
C PRO A 97 14.70 1.68 -10.23
N ILE A 98 14.93 1.48 -11.52
CA ILE A 98 15.41 0.20 -12.05
C ILE A 98 16.91 0.10 -11.77
N ALA A 99 17.40 -1.10 -11.46
CA ALA A 99 18.82 -1.35 -11.31
C ALA A 99 19.60 -0.84 -12.52
N THR A 100 20.74 -0.20 -12.28
CA THR A 100 21.68 0.19 -13.34
C THR A 100 22.82 -0.82 -13.36
N VAL A 101 23.17 -1.28 -14.56
CA VAL A 101 24.38 -2.09 -14.77
C VAL A 101 25.55 -1.13 -14.93
N ARG A 102 26.65 -1.39 -14.22
CA ARG A 102 27.90 -0.65 -14.31
C ARG A 102 29.01 -1.58 -14.78
#